data_AF-A0A0U1L739-F1
#
_entry.id   AF-A0A0U1L739-F1
#
_cell.length_a   1.000
_cell.length_b   1.000
_cell.length_c   1.000
_cell.angle_alpha   90.00
_cell.angle_beta   90.00
_cell.angle_gamma   90.00
#
_symmetry.space_group_name_H-M   'P 1'
#
loop_
_entity.id
_entity.type
_entity.pdbx_description
1 polymer ?
#
loop_
_entity_poly.entity_id
_entity_poly.type
_entity_poly.pdbx_seq_one_letter_code
_entity_poly.pdbx_strand_id
1 'polypeptide(L)'
;MRIQLIRSATLRLEYAGKRLVIDPYLAAKHTMPSYAGKSLNPLVNLKCSPNEVIEGADMTIISHLHSDHFDPVAQNLLPKEMPILC
;
A
#
# COMPACT_ATOMS: atom_id res chain seq x y z
N MET A 1 -5.96 -14.59 -13.04
CA MET A 1 -5.23 -13.38 -12.62
C MET A 1 -6.24 -12.26 -12.42
N ARG A 2 -6.14 -11.50 -11.33
CA ARG A 2 -6.98 -10.33 -11.06
C ARG A 2 -6.12 -9.21 -10.49
N ILE A 3 -6.29 -8.00 -11.03
CA ILE A 3 -5.57 -6.81 -10.56
C ILE A 3 -6.61 -5.80 -10.08
N GLN A 4 -6.39 -5.21 -8.91
CA GLN A 4 -7.18 -4.12 -8.39
C GLN A 4 -6.26 -2.95 -8.04
N LEU A 5 -6.45 -1.82 -8.73
CA LEU A 5 -5.83 -0.56 -8.37
C LEU A 5 -6.53 0.05 -7.15
N ILE A 6 -5.79 0.20 -6.06
CA ILE A 6 -6.25 0.85 -4.83
C ILE A 6 -6.05 2.37 -4.95
N ARG A 7 -4.79 2.82 -5.00
CA ARG A 7 -4.39 4.24 -5.10
C ARG A 7 -2.88 4.32 -5.39
N SER A 8 -2.45 5.25 -6.25
CA SER A 8 -1.03 5.38 -6.63
C SER A 8 -0.46 4.03 -7.12
N ALA A 9 0.72 3.62 -6.64
CA ALA A 9 1.32 2.32 -6.88
C ALA A 9 0.73 1.18 -6.03
N THR A 10 -0.19 1.46 -5.09
CA THR A 10 -0.80 0.41 -4.26
C THR A 10 -1.77 -0.44 -5.07
N LEU A 11 -1.44 -1.73 -5.20
CA LEU A 11 -2.23 -2.72 -5.94
C LEU A 11 -2.55 -3.93 -5.06
N ARG A 12 -3.71 -4.55 -5.31
CA ARG A 12 -3.94 -5.95 -4.97
C ARG A 12 -3.83 -6.80 -6.23
N LEU A 13 -3.07 -7.89 -6.15
CA LEU A 13 -2.86 -8.82 -7.24
C LEU A 13 -3.22 -10.23 -6.78
N GLU A 14 -4.17 -10.87 -7.47
CA GLU A 14 -4.40 -12.31 -7.37
C GLU A 14 -3.73 -13.01 -8.56
N TYR A 15 -2.68 -13.78 -8.30
CA TYR A 15 -1.89 -14.46 -9.32
C TYR A 15 -1.42 -15.83 -8.83
N ALA A 16 -1.54 -16.86 -9.66
CA ALA A 16 -1.13 -18.23 -9.33
C ALA A 16 -1.67 -18.76 -7.97
N GLY A 17 -2.91 -18.40 -7.62
CA GLY A 17 -3.53 -18.80 -6.35
C GLY A 17 -3.02 -18.04 -5.11
N LYS A 18 -2.21 -16.99 -5.30
CA LYS A 18 -1.71 -16.11 -4.24
C LYS A 18 -2.30 -14.72 -4.35
N ARG A 19 -2.51 -14.09 -3.19
CA ARG A 19 -2.93 -12.71 -3.03
C ARG A 19 -1.74 -11.89 -2.57
N LEU A 20 -1.40 -10.87 -3.35
CA LEU A 20 -0.31 -9.95 -3.06
C LEU A 20 -0.88 -8.55 -2.83
N VAL A 21 -0.28 -7.83 -1.88
CA VAL A 21 -0.36 -6.36 -1.84
C VAL A 21 0.97 -5.80 -2.34
N ILE A 22 0.92 -4.86 -3.27
CA ILE A 22 2.11 -4.24 -3.88
C ILE A 22 2.14 -2.79 -3.42
N ASP A 23 3.30 -2.32 -2.98
CA ASP A 23 3.59 -0.93 -2.61
C ASP A 23 2.48 -0.28 -1.76
N PRO A 24 2.22 -0.81 -0.55
CA PRO A 24 1.15 -0.31 0.31
C PRO A 24 1.45 1.11 0.82
N TYR A 25 0.70 2.08 0.30
CA TYR A 25 0.65 3.45 0.77
C TYR A 25 -0.73 3.75 1.35
N LEU A 26 -0.86 3.58 2.67
CA LEU A 26 -2.14 3.47 3.37
C LEU A 26 -2.53 4.72 4.18
N ALA A 27 -1.69 5.75 4.22
CA ALA A 27 -1.98 7.02 4.88
C ALA A 27 -3.32 7.64 4.44
N ALA A 28 -3.99 8.28 5.40
CA ALA A 28 -5.21 9.04 5.12
C ALA A 28 -4.90 10.28 4.26
N LYS A 29 -5.90 10.78 3.53
CA LYS A 29 -5.72 11.95 2.66
C LYS A 29 -5.13 13.13 3.42
N HIS A 30 -4.11 13.77 2.82
CA HIS A 30 -3.43 14.96 3.34
C HIS A 30 -2.79 14.79 4.72
N THR A 31 -2.31 13.59 5.08
CA THR A 31 -1.62 13.36 6.38
C THR A 31 -0.11 13.18 6.28
N MET A 32 0.45 13.14 5.07
CA MET A 32 1.87 12.95 4.82
C MET A 32 2.51 14.21 4.20
N PRO A 33 3.81 14.43 4.42
CA PRO A 33 4.52 15.58 3.85
C PRO A 33 4.43 15.66 2.31
N SER A 34 4.52 16.88 1.81
CA SER A 34 4.67 17.13 0.38
C SER A 34 6.10 16.85 -0.06
N TYR A 35 6.28 16.13 -1.16
CA TYR A 35 7.60 16.03 -1.81
C TYR A 35 8.02 17.33 -2.52
N ALA A 36 7.06 18.02 -3.14
CA ALA A 36 7.33 19.23 -3.94
C ALA A 36 6.97 20.55 -3.22
N GLY A 37 6.72 20.52 -1.91
CA GLY A 37 6.20 21.68 -1.15
C GLY A 37 4.85 22.26 -1.62
N LYS A 38 4.03 21.53 -2.39
CA LYS A 38 2.77 22.04 -2.97
C LYS A 38 1.51 21.65 -2.18
N SER A 39 1.43 20.40 -1.74
CA SER A 39 0.27 19.87 -1.01
C SER A 39 0.68 18.69 -0.16
N LEU A 40 0.06 18.55 1.01
CA LEU A 40 0.14 17.30 1.77
C LEU A 40 -0.38 16.14 0.91
N ASN A 41 0.27 15.00 1.07
CA ASN A 41 -0.07 13.76 0.38
C ASN A 41 -0.76 12.79 1.35
N PRO A 42 -1.42 11.74 0.85
CA PRO A 42 -1.93 11.57 -0.52
C PRO A 42 -3.10 12.52 -0.81
N LEU A 43 -3.33 12.84 -2.09
CA LEU A 43 -4.35 13.82 -2.52
C LEU A 43 -5.80 13.29 -2.50
N VAL A 44 -5.96 11.98 -2.50
CA VAL A 44 -7.26 11.30 -2.57
C VAL A 44 -7.37 10.24 -1.48
N ASN A 45 -8.59 9.96 -1.04
CA ASN A 45 -8.88 8.89 -0.09
C ASN A 45 -8.61 7.51 -0.73
N LEU A 46 -8.40 6.50 0.12
CA LEU A 46 -8.52 5.11 -0.31
C LEU A 46 -9.97 4.80 -0.71
N LYS A 47 -10.16 3.82 -1.60
CA LYS A 47 -11.48 3.33 -2.00
C LYS A 47 -12.13 2.36 -0.99
N CYS A 48 -11.36 1.95 0.01
CA CYS A 48 -11.72 1.07 1.12
C CYS A 48 -10.86 1.45 2.34
N SER A 49 -11.08 0.84 3.49
CA SER A 49 -10.24 1.02 4.67
C SER A 49 -8.82 0.45 4.45
N PRO A 50 -7.81 0.93 5.19
CA PRO A 50 -6.45 0.37 5.16
C PRO A 50 -6.39 -1.13 5.45
N ASN A 51 -7.20 -1.63 6.39
CA ASN A 51 -7.25 -3.05 6.74
C ASN A 51 -7.76 -3.91 5.57
N GLU A 52 -8.81 -3.46 4.87
CA GLU A 52 -9.35 -4.16 3.68
C GLU A 52 -8.34 -4.24 2.52
N VAL A 53 -7.37 -3.31 2.45
CA VAL A 53 -6.32 -3.36 1.42
C VAL A 53 -5.40 -4.56 1.62
N ILE A 54 -5.03 -4.85 2.87
CA ILE A 54 -4.06 -5.89 3.23
C ILE A 54 -4.72 -7.22 3.62
N GLU A 55 -6.05 -7.22 3.77
CA GLU A 55 -6.81 -8.39 4.19
C GLU A 55 -6.59 -9.57 3.24
N GLY A 56 -6.19 -10.70 3.84
CA GLY A 56 -5.96 -11.96 3.14
C GLY A 56 -4.79 -11.94 2.16
N ALA A 57 -3.88 -10.96 2.25
CA ALA A 57 -2.63 -10.98 1.49
C ALA A 57 -1.71 -12.09 2.04
N ASP A 58 -1.19 -12.93 1.14
CA ASP A 58 -0.19 -13.96 1.45
C ASP A 58 1.21 -13.35 1.63
N MET A 59 1.46 -12.22 0.98
CA MET A 59 2.76 -11.55 0.92
C MET A 59 2.63 -10.12 0.42
N THR A 60 3.68 -9.31 0.64
CA THR A 60 3.80 -7.98 0.05
C THR A 60 5.00 -7.89 -0.87
N ILE A 61 4.87 -7.05 -1.89
CA ILE A 61 6.00 -6.58 -2.70
C ILE A 61 6.20 -5.10 -2.36
N ILE A 62 7.45 -4.72 -2.08
CA ILE A 62 7.86 -3.33 -1.84
C ILE A 62 8.95 -3.02 -2.84
N SER A 63 8.63 -2.29 -3.91
CA SER A 63 9.57 -1.99 -4.98
C SER A 63 10.76 -1.13 -4.53
N HIS A 64 10.52 -0.21 -3.60
CA HIS A 64 11.51 0.63 -2.92
C HIS A 64 10.88 1.34 -1.71
N LEU A 65 11.69 2.04 -0.92
CA LEU A 65 11.29 2.57 0.40
C LEU A 65 10.84 4.05 0.41
N HIS A 66 10.44 4.60 -0.72
CA HIS A 66 9.79 5.91 -0.69
C HIS A 66 8.43 5.82 0.03
N SER A 67 8.06 6.89 0.76
CA SER A 67 6.86 6.88 1.61
C SER A 67 5.54 6.76 0.84
N ASP A 68 5.52 7.01 -0.46
CA ASP A 68 4.36 6.79 -1.33
C ASP A 68 4.27 5.35 -1.89
N HIS A 69 5.22 4.48 -1.51
CA HIS A 69 5.23 3.04 -1.76
C HIS A 69 5.21 2.21 -0.46
N PHE A 70 5.79 2.73 0.63
CA PHE A 70 5.76 2.05 1.93
C PHE A 70 5.75 3.03 3.11
N ASP A 71 4.54 3.37 3.58
CA ASP A 71 4.34 4.40 4.60
C ASP A 71 4.26 3.83 6.03
N PRO A 72 4.32 4.69 7.07
CA PRO A 72 4.21 4.23 8.46
C PRO A 72 2.90 3.50 8.77
N VAL A 73 1.79 3.80 8.08
CA VAL A 73 0.53 3.08 8.27
C VAL A 73 0.67 1.64 7.78
N ALA A 74 1.23 1.43 6.58
CA ALA A 74 1.54 0.09 6.10
C ALA A 74 2.51 -0.65 7.04
N GLN A 75 3.59 0.00 7.48
CA GLN A 75 4.53 -0.60 8.42
C GLN A 75 3.87 -1.09 9.71
N ASN A 76 2.86 -0.38 10.21
CA ASN A 76 2.13 -0.75 11.42
C ASN A 76 1.08 -1.84 11.19
N LEU A 77 0.40 -1.83 10.04
CA LEU A 77 -0.70 -2.76 9.77
C LEU A 77 -0.23 -4.10 9.20
N LEU A 78 0.90 -4.14 8.47
CA LEU A 78 1.42 -5.38 7.93
C LEU A 78 1.86 -6.34 9.05
N PRO A 79 1.45 -7.62 9.01
CA PRO A 79 1.96 -8.63 9.93
C PRO A 79 3.49 -8.72 9.83
N LYS A 80 4.17 -8.82 10.98
CA LYS A 80 5.65 -8.76 11.02
C LYS A 80 6.30 -10.02 10.44
N GLU A 81 5.56 -11.10 10.39
CA GLU A 81 5.94 -12.39 9.83
C GLU A 81 5.58 -12.53 8.34
N MET A 82 4.88 -11.55 7.76
CA MET A 82 4.46 -11.62 6.36
C MET A 82 5.69 -11.57 5.45
N PRO A 83 5.81 -12.49 4.46
CA PRO A 83 6.88 -12.42 3.47
C PRO A 83 6.88 -11.08 2.72
N ILE A 84 8.05 -10.47 2.64
CA ILE A 84 8.30 -9.24 1.88
C ILE A 84 9.26 -9.59 0.74
N LEU A 85 8.88 -9.27 -0.50
CA LEU A 85 9.82 -9.18 -1.61
C LEU A 85 10.21 -7.72 -1.83
N CYS A 86 11.52 -7.48 -1.92
CA CYS A 86 12.12 -6.17 -2.11
C CYS A 86 13.24 -6.20 -3.15
#